data_AF-A0A961IHC3-F1
#
_entry.id   AF-A0A961IHC3-F1
#
_cell.length_a   1.000
_cell.length_b   1.000
_cell.length_c   1.000
_cell.angle_alpha   90.00
_cell.angle_beta   90.00
_cell.angle_gamma   90.00
#
_symmetry.space_group_name_H-M   'P 1'
#
loop_
_entity.id
_entity.type
_entity.pdbx_description
1 polymer ?
#
loop_
_entity_poly.entity_id
_entity_poly.type
_entity_poly.pdbx_seq_one_letter_code
_entity_poly.pdbx_strand_id
1 'polypeptide(L)'
;MLGICILSMACSHEHDAHHQDTSEHNHANSSAGADAELSLNAGKPWEADASTNQGMRKLNARLEHAEPETPAGYRQLQQQLQSDVNTIIAHCQMEGPAHAQLHIYLGMMQSEIDALDSPKSHQAQQALLKLRNLSAEYDSYFQ
;
A
#
# COMPACT_ATOMS: atom_id res chain seq x y z
N MET A 1 12.02 -31.79 66.48
CA MET A 1 13.34 -32.16 65.93
C MET A 1 13.14 -32.64 64.51
N LEU A 2 13.90 -32.06 63.57
CA LEU A 2 14.22 -32.47 62.19
C LEU A 2 13.23 -33.44 61.51
N GLY A 3 12.55 -33.10 60.41
CA GLY A 3 13.06 -32.38 59.24
C GLY A 3 13.01 -33.33 58.04
N ILE A 4 11.90 -33.30 57.31
CA ILE A 4 11.66 -33.97 56.02
C ILE A 4 12.63 -33.39 54.97
N CYS A 5 13.13 -34.20 54.04
CA CYS A 5 13.30 -33.84 52.62
C CYS A 5 13.92 -35.01 51.82
N ILE A 6 13.09 -35.70 51.05
CA ILE A 6 13.52 -36.63 49.99
C ILE A 6 13.88 -35.78 48.77
N LEU A 7 15.11 -35.95 48.29
CA LEU A 7 15.70 -35.20 47.18
C LEU A 7 15.44 -35.92 45.83
N SER A 8 14.64 -35.25 44.99
CA SER A 8 14.85 -34.94 43.56
C SER A 8 14.93 -36.02 42.44
N MET A 9 14.51 -35.53 41.25
CA MET A 9 14.59 -36.04 39.85
C MET A 9 13.42 -36.94 39.39
N ALA A 10 12.59 -36.63 38.39
CA ALA A 10 12.55 -35.54 37.40
C ALA A 10 11.09 -35.29 36.98
N CYS A 11 10.65 -34.03 36.93
CA CYS A 11 9.34 -33.64 36.39
C CYS A 11 9.41 -33.56 34.86
N SER A 12 8.38 -34.13 34.23
CA SER A 12 8.05 -33.97 32.83
C SER A 12 7.55 -32.56 32.51
N HIS A 13 7.68 -32.22 31.22
CA HIS A 13 6.83 -31.29 30.46
C HIS A 13 7.02 -29.80 30.76
N GLU A 14 7.78 -29.15 29.89
CA GLU A 14 7.92 -27.71 29.81
C GLU A 14 6.74 -27.14 29.02
N HIS A 15 5.91 -26.35 29.69
CA HIS A 15 5.02 -25.36 29.09
C HIS A 15 5.42 -24.05 29.75
N ASP A 16 5.99 -23.13 28.99
CA ASP A 16 5.97 -21.73 29.38
C ASP A 16 5.92 -20.83 28.14
N ALA A 17 5.00 -19.90 28.22
CA ALA A 17 4.61 -18.91 27.23
C ALA A 17 4.81 -17.52 27.87
N HIS A 18 4.76 -16.48 27.03
CA HIS A 18 4.95 -15.04 27.30
C HIS A 18 6.41 -14.55 27.22
N HIS A 19 6.75 -13.43 26.57
CA HIS A 19 5.95 -12.34 26.00
C HIS A 19 6.82 -11.48 25.04
N GLN A 20 6.17 -10.92 24.01
CA GLN A 20 6.30 -9.57 23.41
C GLN A 20 7.71 -9.10 22.96
N ASP A 21 7.92 -8.54 21.77
CA ASP A 21 7.22 -7.43 21.13
C ASP A 21 7.81 -7.30 19.71
N THR A 22 7.00 -7.42 18.67
CA THR A 22 7.31 -6.78 17.40
C THR A 22 6.04 -6.19 16.84
N SER A 23 5.71 -4.98 17.31
CA SER A 23 5.13 -3.89 16.52
C SER A 23 4.25 -4.35 15.35
N GLU A 24 3.05 -4.82 15.68
CA GLU A 24 1.95 -4.82 14.75
C GLU A 24 1.62 -3.35 14.46
N HIS A 25 1.98 -2.87 13.28
CA HIS A 25 1.37 -1.66 12.73
C HIS A 25 -0.07 -1.98 12.34
N ASN A 26 -0.93 -2.08 13.36
CA ASN A 26 -2.36 -2.07 13.22
C ASN A 26 -2.79 -0.70 12.70
N HIS A 27 -2.85 -0.56 11.37
CA HIS A 27 -3.72 0.42 10.74
C HIS A 27 -5.16 -0.10 10.83
N ALA A 28 -5.70 -0.14 12.06
CA ALA A 28 -7.12 -0.28 12.29
C ALA A 28 -7.79 1.06 11.91
N ASN A 29 -7.98 1.28 10.60
CA ASN A 29 -9.01 2.17 10.10
C ASN A 29 -10.17 1.30 9.61
N SER A 30 -11.19 1.16 10.43
CA SER A 30 -12.44 0.55 10.01
C SER A 30 -13.16 1.50 9.04
N SER A 31 -12.98 1.28 7.73
CA SER A 31 -14.02 1.59 6.74
C SER A 31 -13.73 0.83 5.42
N ALA A 32 -14.53 -0.22 5.18
CA ALA A 32 -14.73 -0.95 3.93
C ALA A 32 -13.50 -1.45 3.13
N GLY A 33 -13.40 -2.78 2.96
CA GLY A 33 -12.77 -3.36 1.76
C GLY A 33 -11.70 -4.43 1.98
N ALA A 34 -12.03 -5.54 2.63
CA ALA A 34 -11.27 -6.78 2.42
C ALA A 34 -11.68 -7.51 1.11
N ASP A 35 -12.83 -7.14 0.54
CA ASP A 35 -13.42 -7.77 -0.66
C ASP A 35 -13.93 -6.74 -1.71
N ALA A 36 -13.52 -5.48 -1.60
CA ALA A 36 -14.03 -4.44 -2.51
C ALA A 36 -13.20 -4.41 -3.82
N GLU A 37 -13.85 -4.74 -4.94
CA GLU A 37 -13.25 -4.72 -6.27
C GLU A 37 -13.39 -3.34 -6.94
N LEU A 38 -12.44 -3.00 -7.81
CA LEU A 38 -12.55 -1.81 -8.65
C LEU A 38 -13.72 -1.99 -9.63
N SER A 39 -14.56 -0.97 -9.75
CA SER A 39 -15.76 -1.01 -10.59
C SER A 39 -16.05 0.36 -11.19
N LEU A 40 -16.91 0.38 -12.21
CA LEU A 40 -17.45 1.62 -12.77
C LEU A 40 -18.73 2.04 -12.04
N ASN A 41 -19.01 3.34 -12.05
CA ASN A 41 -20.28 3.92 -11.63
C ASN A 41 -21.40 3.56 -12.63
N ALA A 42 -21.99 2.38 -12.46
CA ALA A 42 -23.04 1.86 -13.35
C ALA A 42 -22.64 1.93 -14.85
N GLY A 43 -21.39 1.55 -15.14
CA GLY A 43 -20.82 1.58 -16.49
C GLY A 43 -20.23 2.92 -16.93
N LYS A 44 -20.13 3.91 -16.03
CA LYS A 44 -19.46 5.20 -16.26
C LYS A 44 -18.29 5.41 -15.31
N PRO A 45 -17.32 6.28 -15.65
CA PRO A 45 -16.31 6.73 -14.69
C PRO A 45 -16.95 7.37 -13.44
N TRP A 46 -16.25 7.29 -12.31
CA TRP A 46 -16.57 8.00 -11.08
C TRP A 46 -16.20 9.48 -11.20
N GLU A 47 -17.01 10.36 -10.63
CA GLU A 47 -16.66 11.78 -10.54
C GLU A 47 -15.57 11.96 -9.48
N ALA A 48 -14.40 12.45 -9.90
CA ALA A 48 -13.31 12.81 -9.01
C ALA A 48 -13.25 14.33 -8.78
N ASP A 49 -12.90 14.73 -7.55
CA ASP A 49 -12.69 16.14 -7.26
C ASP A 49 -11.49 16.71 -8.03
N ALA A 50 -11.47 18.03 -8.22
CA ALA A 50 -10.47 18.70 -9.03
C ALA A 50 -9.03 18.48 -8.51
N SER A 51 -8.86 18.40 -7.18
CA SER A 51 -7.57 18.12 -6.51
C SER A 51 -7.06 16.73 -6.83
N THR A 52 -7.91 15.72 -6.78
CA THR A 52 -7.62 14.33 -7.14
C THR A 52 -7.20 14.24 -8.59
N ASN A 53 -8.02 14.79 -9.49
CA ASN A 53 -7.72 14.82 -10.93
C ASN A 53 -6.40 15.56 -11.22
N GLN A 54 -6.10 16.66 -10.51
CA GLN A 54 -4.83 17.35 -10.65
C GLN A 54 -3.64 16.52 -10.14
N GLY A 55 -3.79 15.84 -9.00
CA GLY A 55 -2.75 14.98 -8.45
C GLY A 55 -2.43 13.81 -9.37
N MET A 56 -3.45 13.14 -9.91
CA MET A 56 -3.29 12.04 -10.86
C MET A 56 -2.61 12.47 -12.15
N ARG A 57 -2.91 13.67 -12.69
CA ARG A 57 -2.17 14.22 -13.84
C ARG A 57 -0.69 14.45 -13.55
N LYS A 58 -0.35 14.95 -12.36
CA LYS A 58 1.06 15.15 -11.95
C LYS A 58 1.79 13.82 -11.81
N LEU A 59 1.13 12.84 -11.18
CA LEU A 59 1.67 11.50 -11.00
C LEU A 59 1.90 10.83 -12.36
N ASN A 60 0.91 10.87 -13.27
CA ASN A 60 1.04 10.33 -14.61
C ASN A 60 2.20 10.97 -15.39
N ALA A 61 2.29 12.30 -15.38
CA ALA A 61 3.40 13.02 -16.00
C ALA A 61 4.76 12.61 -15.42
N ARG A 62 4.86 12.35 -14.11
CA ARG A 62 6.11 11.83 -13.52
C ARG A 62 6.46 10.45 -14.08
N LEU A 63 5.49 9.54 -14.14
CA LEU A 63 5.70 8.17 -14.64
C LEU A 63 6.09 8.13 -16.12
N GLU A 64 5.52 9.01 -16.94
CA GLU A 64 5.85 9.14 -18.37
C GLU A 64 7.31 9.54 -18.60
N HIS A 65 7.86 10.40 -17.74
CA HIS A 65 9.23 10.90 -17.88
C HIS A 65 10.27 10.15 -17.04
N ALA A 66 9.85 9.22 -16.17
CA ALA A 66 10.75 8.52 -15.27
C ALA A 66 11.53 7.42 -15.99
N GLU A 67 12.86 7.57 -16.09
CA GLU A 67 13.77 6.57 -16.68
C GLU A 67 14.86 6.15 -15.66
N PRO A 68 14.51 5.46 -14.58
CA PRO A 68 15.48 4.99 -13.59
C PRO A 68 16.31 3.80 -14.12
N GLU A 69 17.63 3.94 -14.07
CA GLU A 69 18.56 2.88 -14.50
C GLU A 69 19.21 2.12 -13.34
N THR A 70 19.13 2.66 -12.12
CA THR A 70 19.82 2.12 -10.93
C THR A 70 18.86 1.88 -9.78
N PRO A 71 19.18 0.97 -8.84
CA PRO A 71 18.36 0.76 -7.64
C PRO A 71 18.16 2.04 -6.80
N ALA A 72 19.12 2.96 -6.81
CA ALA A 72 18.95 4.27 -6.16
C ALA A 72 17.95 5.16 -6.91
N GLY A 73 17.97 5.14 -8.25
CA GLY A 73 17.00 5.86 -9.07
C GLY A 73 15.56 5.34 -8.88
N TYR A 74 15.37 4.02 -8.80
CA TYR A 74 14.07 3.43 -8.51
C TYR A 74 13.55 3.83 -7.11
N ARG A 75 14.41 3.79 -6.08
CA ARG A 75 14.06 4.29 -4.73
C ARG A 75 13.68 5.77 -4.72
N GLN A 76 14.41 6.61 -5.46
CA GLN A 76 14.08 8.02 -5.56
C GLN A 76 12.71 8.21 -6.22
N LEU A 77 12.43 7.47 -7.30
CA LEU A 77 11.13 7.49 -7.96
C LEU A 77 10.01 7.02 -7.02
N GLN A 78 10.23 5.94 -6.29
CA GLN A 78 9.31 5.40 -5.29
C GLN A 78 8.90 6.46 -4.25
N GLN A 79 9.88 7.15 -3.66
CA GLN A 79 9.62 8.23 -2.70
C GLN A 79 8.82 9.39 -3.30
N GLN A 80 9.11 9.76 -4.55
CA GLN A 80 8.38 10.83 -5.24
C GLN A 80 6.92 10.43 -5.51
N LEU A 81 6.68 9.21 -5.98
CA LEU A 81 5.33 8.69 -6.23
C LEU A 81 4.55 8.53 -4.93
N GLN A 82 5.20 8.07 -3.85
CA GLN A 82 4.59 8.04 -2.53
C GLN A 82 4.12 9.43 -2.09
N SER A 83 4.94 10.45 -2.31
CA SER A 83 4.58 11.84 -2.01
C SER A 83 3.39 12.32 -2.85
N ASP A 84 3.33 11.95 -4.12
CA ASP A 84 2.21 12.30 -5.00
C ASP A 84 0.91 11.64 -4.52
N VAL A 85 0.93 10.33 -4.22
CA VAL A 85 -0.23 9.58 -3.68
C VAL A 85 -0.68 10.16 -2.35
N ASN A 86 0.24 10.44 -1.42
CA ASN A 86 -0.09 11.05 -0.14
C ASN A 86 -0.75 12.43 -0.33
N THR A 87 -0.30 13.21 -1.32
CA THR A 87 -0.90 14.51 -1.64
C THR A 87 -2.31 14.38 -2.22
N ILE A 88 -2.54 13.37 -3.07
CA ILE A 88 -3.88 13.06 -3.59
C ILE A 88 -4.83 12.74 -2.43
N ILE A 89 -4.42 11.83 -1.54
CA ILE A 89 -5.23 11.42 -0.38
C ILE A 89 -5.49 12.61 0.54
N ALA A 90 -4.46 13.41 0.85
CA ALA A 90 -4.57 14.54 1.76
C ALA A 90 -5.50 15.66 1.26
N HIS A 91 -5.68 15.78 -0.05
CA HIS A 91 -6.53 16.80 -0.67
C HIS A 91 -7.82 16.24 -1.25
N CYS A 92 -8.11 14.94 -1.09
CA CYS A 92 -9.36 14.36 -1.55
C CYS A 92 -10.55 14.95 -0.77
N GLN A 93 -11.56 15.40 -1.51
CA GLN A 93 -12.80 15.99 -1.02
C GLN A 93 -14.03 15.13 -1.36
N MET A 94 -13.84 14.05 -2.13
CA MET A 94 -14.90 13.09 -2.40
C MET A 94 -15.35 12.37 -1.13
N GLU A 95 -16.63 12.02 -1.11
CA GLU A 95 -17.23 11.14 -0.12
C GLU A 95 -17.99 10.00 -0.82
N GLY A 96 -18.34 8.95 -0.06
CA GLY A 96 -19.18 7.87 -0.55
C GLY A 96 -18.48 6.93 -1.55
N PRO A 97 -19.23 6.34 -2.51
CA PRO A 97 -18.70 5.29 -3.39
C PRO A 97 -17.51 5.71 -4.25
N ALA A 98 -17.48 6.95 -4.77
CA ALA A 98 -16.35 7.45 -5.57
C ALA A 98 -15.05 7.50 -4.75
N HIS A 99 -15.15 7.97 -3.49
CA HIS A 99 -14.02 7.97 -2.56
C HIS A 99 -13.51 6.55 -2.27
N ALA A 100 -14.41 5.60 -1.99
CA ALA A 100 -14.03 4.21 -1.76
C ALA A 100 -13.32 3.58 -2.98
N GLN A 101 -13.81 3.87 -4.19
CA GLN A 101 -13.23 3.38 -5.43
C GLN A 101 -11.87 4.03 -5.72
N LEU A 102 -11.68 5.31 -5.39
CA LEU A 102 -10.36 5.94 -5.44
C LEU A 102 -9.36 5.21 -4.53
N HIS A 103 -9.76 4.86 -3.31
CA HIS A 103 -8.87 4.15 -2.38
C HIS A 103 -8.47 2.75 -2.88
N ILE A 104 -9.38 2.01 -3.51
CA ILE A 104 -9.06 0.72 -4.16
C ILE A 104 -8.03 0.94 -5.28
N TYR A 105 -8.28 1.94 -6.14
CA TYR A 105 -7.41 2.25 -7.26
C TYR A 105 -6.00 2.68 -6.79
N LEU A 106 -5.92 3.59 -5.82
CA LEU A 106 -4.65 4.01 -5.22
C LEU A 106 -3.95 2.87 -4.47
N GLY A 107 -4.69 1.91 -3.90
CA GLY A 107 -4.12 0.70 -3.30
C GLY A 107 -3.38 -0.18 -4.32
N MET A 108 -3.94 -0.35 -5.52
CA MET A 108 -3.25 -1.06 -6.61
C MET A 108 -1.97 -0.33 -7.03
N MET A 109 -2.01 1.00 -7.13
CA MET A 109 -0.82 1.80 -7.41
C MET A 109 0.21 1.68 -6.29
N GLN A 110 -0.23 1.75 -5.02
CA GLN A 110 0.64 1.67 -3.85
C GLN A 110 1.43 0.36 -3.82
N SER A 111 0.77 -0.78 -4.12
CA SER A 111 1.45 -2.07 -4.19
C SER A 111 2.61 -2.09 -5.21
N GLU A 112 2.46 -1.39 -6.33
CA GLU A 112 3.51 -1.31 -7.35
C GLU A 112 4.54 -0.22 -7.02
N ILE A 113 4.15 0.87 -6.35
CA ILE A 113 5.09 1.87 -5.80
C ILE A 113 6.05 1.19 -4.83
N ASP A 114 5.57 0.36 -3.91
CA ASP A 114 6.40 -0.36 -2.94
C ASP A 114 7.37 -1.32 -3.64
N ALA A 115 6.93 -1.96 -4.73
CA ALA A 115 7.75 -2.89 -5.52
C ALA A 115 8.91 -2.21 -6.28
N LEU A 116 8.91 -0.88 -6.42
CA LEU A 116 10.05 -0.14 -6.98
C LEU A 116 11.31 -0.22 -6.10
N ASP A 117 11.17 -0.42 -4.78
CA ASP A 117 12.32 -0.62 -3.87
C ASP A 117 12.83 -2.08 -3.87
N SER A 118 12.47 -2.88 -4.87
CA SER A 118 13.00 -4.23 -4.98
C SER A 118 14.51 -4.23 -5.26
N PRO A 119 15.31 -5.05 -4.55
CA PRO A 119 16.73 -5.24 -4.87
C PRO A 119 16.94 -5.96 -6.21
N LYS A 120 15.87 -6.50 -6.82
CA LYS A 120 15.90 -7.17 -8.12
C LYS A 120 15.45 -6.21 -9.21
N SER A 121 16.37 -5.74 -10.04
CA SER A 121 16.11 -4.72 -11.07
C SER A 121 14.93 -5.05 -12.01
N HIS A 122 14.76 -6.32 -12.37
CA HIS A 122 13.63 -6.76 -13.21
C HIS A 122 12.27 -6.55 -12.52
N GLN A 123 12.17 -6.75 -11.21
CA GLN A 123 10.91 -6.55 -10.48
C GLN A 123 10.56 -5.06 -10.41
N ALA A 124 11.54 -4.20 -10.11
CA ALA A 124 11.34 -2.75 -10.11
C ALA A 124 10.95 -2.22 -11.51
N GLN A 125 11.56 -2.76 -12.57
CA GLN A 125 11.19 -2.43 -13.94
C GLN A 125 9.74 -2.85 -14.26
N GLN A 126 9.34 -4.07 -13.88
CA GLN A 126 7.96 -4.54 -14.07
C GLN A 126 6.96 -3.69 -13.29
N ALA A 127 7.28 -3.30 -12.07
CA ALA A 127 6.45 -2.41 -11.25
C ALA A 127 6.27 -1.05 -11.93
N LEU A 128 7.35 -0.46 -12.47
CA LEU A 128 7.27 0.79 -13.24
C LEU A 128 6.34 0.68 -14.46
N LEU A 129 6.43 -0.42 -15.21
CA LEU A 129 5.54 -0.66 -16.36
C LEU A 129 4.07 -0.77 -15.93
N LYS A 130 3.78 -1.48 -14.84
CA LYS A 130 2.42 -1.57 -14.31
C LYS A 130 1.90 -0.23 -13.79
N LEU A 131 2.74 0.57 -13.14
CA LEU A 131 2.38 1.91 -12.71
C LEU A 131 2.00 2.80 -13.89
N ARG A 132 2.77 2.76 -14.98
CA ARG A 132 2.46 3.49 -16.23
C ARG A 132 1.13 3.03 -16.82
N ASN A 133 0.85 1.73 -16.80
CA ASN A 133 -0.43 1.20 -17.29
C ASN A 133 -1.59 1.65 -16.42
N LEU A 134 -1.46 1.50 -15.09
CA LEU A 134 -2.47 1.97 -14.13
C LEU A 134 -2.72 3.46 -14.37
N SER A 135 -1.70 4.31 -14.32
CA SER A 135 -1.87 5.77 -14.46
C SER A 135 -2.50 6.18 -15.79
N ALA A 136 -2.19 5.49 -16.89
CA ALA A 136 -2.81 5.74 -18.20
C ALA A 136 -4.29 5.32 -18.27
N GLU A 137 -4.69 4.32 -17.48
CA GLU A 137 -6.09 3.86 -17.41
C GLU A 137 -6.97 4.69 -16.46
N TYR A 138 -6.41 5.65 -15.73
CA TYR A 138 -7.15 6.45 -14.74
C TYR A 138 -8.45 7.04 -15.30
N ASP A 139 -8.39 7.67 -16.48
CA ASP A 139 -9.54 8.31 -17.13
C ASP A 139 -10.62 7.31 -17.59
N SER A 140 -10.34 6.01 -17.56
CA SER A 140 -11.34 4.96 -17.78
C SER A 140 -12.21 4.70 -16.55
N TYR A 141 -11.72 5.03 -15.36
CA TYR A 141 -12.40 4.79 -14.08
C TYR A 141 -12.85 6.08 -13.40
N PHE A 142 -12.21 7.22 -13.66
CA PHE A 142 -12.52 8.51 -13.05
C PHE A 142 -12.60 9.61 -14.11
N GLN A 143 -13.37 10.65 -13.81
CA GLN A 143 -13.48 11.87 -14.64
C GLN A 143 -13.48 13.14 -13.80
#